data_AF-A0A850S1B1-F1
#
_entry.id   AF-A0A850S1B1-F1
#
_cell.length_a   1.000
_cell.length_b   1.000
_cell.length_c   1.000
_cell.angle_alpha   90.00
_cell.angle_beta   90.00
_cell.angle_gamma   90.00
#
_symmetry.space_group_name_H-M   'P 1'
#
loop_
_entity.id
_entity.type
_entity.pdbx_description
1 polymer ?
#
loop_
_entity_poly.entity_id
_entity_poly.type
_entity_poly.pdbx_seq_one_letter_code
_entity_poly.pdbx_strand_id
1 'polypeptide(L)'
;MNRLIQKGVTSLMVVVMISLNMQIPLAHAAMVSTDQIIAQQQSSQQREKVIAFLNRAEVQQELQLHGVAADDAVNRVAHLSDQEVELLAGKIDQLPAGGIVGTLIGAALFIFVVLLITDILGFTDVYPFVHSHGH
;
A
#
# COMPACT_ATOMS: atom_id res chain seq x y z
N MET A 1 21.21 -62.94 -43.57
CA MET A 1 21.68 -61.56 -43.78
C MET A 1 20.77 -60.51 -43.11
N ASN A 2 20.08 -60.81 -41.99
CA ASN A 2 18.99 -59.92 -41.50
C ASN A 2 19.22 -59.38 -40.08
N ARG A 3 20.16 -59.95 -39.29
CA ARG A 3 20.40 -59.51 -37.90
C ARG A 3 21.18 -58.20 -37.79
N LEU A 4 22.06 -57.90 -38.75
CA LEU A 4 22.81 -56.63 -38.81
C LEU A 4 21.89 -55.46 -39.19
N ILE A 5 20.98 -55.68 -40.15
CA ILE A 5 19.97 -54.70 -40.57
C ILE A 5 18.95 -54.45 -39.45
N GLN A 6 18.48 -55.52 -38.77
CA GLN A 6 17.59 -55.36 -37.61
C GLN A 6 18.22 -54.54 -36.48
N LYS A 7 19.49 -54.78 -36.14
CA LYS A 7 20.20 -54.01 -35.10
C LYS A 7 20.32 -52.53 -35.45
N GLY A 8 20.56 -52.21 -36.73
CA GLY A 8 20.58 -50.83 -37.22
C GLY A 8 19.22 -50.14 -37.10
N VAL A 9 18.14 -50.82 -37.49
CA VAL A 9 16.78 -50.29 -37.42
C VAL A 9 16.33 -50.10 -35.97
N THR A 10 16.63 -51.04 -35.07
CA THR A 10 16.31 -50.90 -33.63
C THR A 10 17.09 -49.74 -33.00
N SER A 11 18.37 -49.60 -33.31
CA SER A 11 19.20 -48.49 -32.81
C SER A 11 18.64 -47.14 -33.27
N LEU A 12 18.24 -47.04 -34.55
CA LEU A 12 17.63 -45.83 -35.11
C LEU A 12 16.31 -45.48 -34.41
N MET A 13 15.44 -46.46 -34.15
CA MET A 13 14.18 -46.21 -33.42
C MET A 13 14.42 -45.72 -31.99
N VAL A 14 15.39 -46.29 -31.28
CA VAL A 14 15.71 -45.86 -29.91
C VAL A 14 16.24 -44.42 -29.90
N VAL A 15 17.14 -44.07 -30.83
CA VAL A 15 17.66 -42.70 -30.94
C VAL A 15 16.54 -41.70 -31.24
N VAL A 16 15.65 -42.01 -32.18
CA VAL A 16 14.52 -41.13 -32.53
C VAL A 16 13.56 -40.96 -31.34
N MET A 17 13.26 -42.03 -30.60
CA MET A 17 12.41 -41.94 -29.42
C MET A 17 13.05 -41.08 -28.31
N ILE A 18 14.36 -41.19 -28.09
CA ILE A 18 15.07 -40.38 -27.08
C ILE A 18 15.08 -38.91 -27.51
N SER A 19 15.36 -38.62 -28.79
CA SER A 19 15.36 -37.24 -29.31
C SER A 19 13.97 -36.58 -29.24
N LEU A 20 12.89 -37.35 -29.43
CA LEU A 20 11.52 -36.85 -29.35
C LEU A 20 11.03 -36.66 -27.91
N ASN A 21 11.59 -37.37 -26.92
CA ASN A 21 11.20 -37.22 -25.50
C ASN A 21 12.09 -36.21 -24.75
N MET A 22 13.07 -35.60 -25.42
CA MET A 22 13.86 -34.50 -24.86
C MET A 22 13.09 -33.17 -24.98
N GLN A 23 11.80 -33.14 -24.61
CA GLN A 23 11.22 -31.91 -24.11
C GLN A 23 11.85 -31.67 -22.75
N ILE A 24 12.89 -30.85 -22.70
CA ILE A 24 13.27 -30.18 -21.46
C ILE A 24 12.03 -29.36 -21.09
N PRO A 25 11.31 -29.68 -19.99
CA PRO A 25 10.34 -28.73 -19.50
C PRO A 25 11.18 -27.51 -19.14
N LEU A 26 11.08 -26.46 -19.96
CA LEU A 26 11.37 -25.11 -19.53
C LEU A 26 10.36 -24.87 -18.42
N ALA A 27 10.70 -25.33 -17.22
CA ALA A 27 10.06 -24.94 -15.99
C ALA A 27 10.30 -23.43 -15.94
N HIS A 28 9.38 -22.70 -16.56
CA HIS A 28 9.14 -21.30 -16.30
C HIS A 28 8.60 -21.28 -14.88
N ALA A 29 9.48 -21.54 -13.91
CA ALA A 29 9.44 -20.87 -12.64
C ALA A 29 9.70 -19.40 -12.96
N ALA A 30 8.70 -18.75 -13.59
CA ALA A 30 8.47 -17.36 -13.31
C ALA A 30 8.29 -17.36 -11.80
N MET A 31 9.37 -17.04 -11.08
CA MET A 31 9.23 -16.56 -9.73
C MET A 31 8.16 -15.48 -9.88
N VAL A 32 6.97 -15.71 -9.33
CA VAL A 32 6.11 -14.61 -8.96
C VAL A 32 6.99 -13.86 -7.98
N SER A 33 7.73 -12.88 -8.50
CA SER A 33 8.73 -12.19 -7.73
C SER A 33 7.95 -11.56 -6.60
N THR A 34 8.45 -11.69 -5.38
CA THR A 34 7.90 -10.97 -4.25
C THR A 34 7.65 -9.50 -4.62
N ASP A 35 8.44 -8.94 -5.54
CA ASP A 35 8.27 -7.64 -6.18
C ASP A 35 6.90 -7.42 -6.86
N GLN A 36 6.35 -8.40 -7.60
CA GLN A 36 5.02 -8.28 -8.21
C GLN A 36 3.92 -8.27 -7.14
N ILE A 37 4.06 -9.08 -6.09
CA ILE A 37 3.11 -9.11 -4.97
C ILE A 37 3.21 -7.81 -4.16
N ILE A 38 4.41 -7.32 -3.90
CA ILE A 38 4.65 -6.04 -3.21
C ILE A 38 4.07 -4.89 -4.02
N ALA A 39 4.29 -4.83 -5.34
CA ALA A 39 3.75 -3.79 -6.19
C ALA A 39 2.21 -3.76 -6.18
N GLN A 40 1.57 -4.93 -6.26
CA GLN A 40 0.11 -5.04 -6.19
C GLN A 40 -0.43 -4.67 -4.81
N GLN A 41 0.27 -5.05 -3.74
CA GLN A 41 -0.09 -4.67 -2.37
C GLN A 41 0.07 -3.17 -2.15
N GLN A 42 1.11 -2.55 -2.71
CA GLN A 42 1.35 -1.12 -2.62
C GLN A 42 0.28 -0.31 -3.38
N SER A 43 -0.14 -0.73 -4.58
CA SER A 43 -1.27 -0.12 -5.27
C SER A 43 -2.57 -0.23 -4.44
N SER A 44 -2.83 -1.41 -3.86
CA SER A 44 -4.01 -1.62 -3.01
C SER A 44 -4.02 -0.71 -1.78
N GLN A 45 -2.86 -0.54 -1.13
CA GLN A 45 -2.70 0.38 0.00
C GLN A 45 -2.88 1.86 -0.41
N GLN A 46 -2.35 2.27 -1.56
CA GLN A 46 -2.54 3.63 -2.08
C GLN A 46 -4.02 3.90 -2.37
N ARG A 47 -4.75 2.91 -2.90
CA ARG A 47 -6.19 3.01 -3.15
C ARG A 47 -6.98 3.15 -1.84
N GLU A 48 -6.70 2.31 -0.85
CA GLU A 48 -7.32 2.42 0.48
C GLU A 48 -7.06 3.79 1.10
N LYS A 49 -5.85 4.33 0.95
CA LYS A 49 -5.48 5.66 1.45
C LYS A 49 -6.30 6.77 0.80
N VAL A 50 -6.49 6.72 -0.52
CA VAL A 50 -7.35 7.68 -1.24
C VAL A 50 -8.80 7.57 -0.75
N ILE A 51 -9.32 6.35 -0.58
CA ILE A 51 -10.69 6.13 -0.08
C ILE A 51 -10.84 6.66 1.35
N ALA A 52 -9.86 6.40 2.23
CA ALA A 52 -9.85 6.91 3.59
C ALA A 52 -9.84 8.45 3.63
N PHE A 53 -9.14 9.10 2.69
CA PHE A 53 -9.17 10.55 2.55
C PHE A 53 -10.56 11.06 2.10
N LEU A 54 -11.18 10.43 1.10
CA LEU A 54 -12.52 10.78 0.63
C LEU A 54 -13.60 10.58 1.72
N ASN A 55 -13.38 9.64 2.64
CA ASN A 55 -14.30 9.37 3.76
C ASN A 55 -14.21 10.39 4.91
N ARG A 56 -13.28 11.35 4.87
CA ARG A 56 -13.21 12.41 5.88
C ARG A 56 -14.43 13.31 5.78
N ALA A 57 -15.06 13.64 6.90
CA ALA A 57 -16.28 14.46 6.94
C ALA A 57 -16.12 15.81 6.22
N GLU A 58 -14.98 16.47 6.41
CA GLU A 58 -14.62 17.73 5.74
C GLU A 58 -14.57 17.57 4.21
N VAL A 59 -13.98 16.47 3.73
CA VAL A 59 -13.85 16.18 2.29
C VAL A 59 -15.20 15.83 1.69
N GLN A 60 -16.02 15.03 2.38
CA GLN A 60 -17.38 14.73 1.94
C GLN A 60 -18.24 16.00 1.84
N GLN A 61 -18.13 16.90 2.82
CA GLN A 61 -18.85 18.17 2.81
C GLN A 61 -18.44 19.04 1.62
N GLU A 62 -17.14 19.18 1.36
CA GLU A 62 -16.64 19.90 0.17
C GLU A 62 -17.11 19.26 -1.14
N LEU A 63 -17.06 17.93 -1.25
CA LEU A 63 -17.56 17.23 -2.44
C LEU A 63 -19.06 17.48 -2.66
N GLN A 64 -19.86 17.47 -1.59
CA GLN A 64 -21.28 17.77 -1.65
C GLN A 64 -21.54 19.24 -2.07
N LEU A 65 -20.74 20.18 -1.57
CA LEU A 65 -20.81 21.60 -1.99
C LEU A 65 -20.51 21.74 -3.49
N HIS A 66 -19.64 20.89 -4.03
CA HIS A 66 -19.35 20.80 -5.46
C HIS A 66 -20.33 19.91 -6.26
N GLY A 67 -21.38 19.38 -5.62
CA GLY A 67 -22.41 18.57 -6.27
C GLY A 67 -22.01 17.11 -6.56
N VAL A 68 -20.96 16.61 -5.90
CA VAL A 68 -20.46 15.23 -6.06
C VAL A 68 -20.83 14.41 -4.82
N ALA A 69 -21.54 13.29 -5.02
CA ALA A 69 -21.79 12.34 -3.94
C ALA A 69 -20.49 11.60 -3.55
N ALA A 70 -20.30 11.34 -2.26
CA ALA A 70 -19.11 10.64 -1.77
C ALA A 70 -18.96 9.26 -2.40
N ASP A 71 -20.07 8.51 -2.55
CA ASP A 71 -20.07 7.18 -3.16
C ASP A 71 -19.63 7.22 -4.64
N ASP A 72 -20.03 8.25 -5.38
CA ASP A 72 -19.59 8.44 -6.77
C ASP A 72 -18.09 8.71 -6.85
N ALA A 73 -17.53 9.47 -5.91
CA ALA A 73 -16.10 9.72 -5.85
C ALA A 73 -15.31 8.43 -5.56
N VAL A 74 -15.80 7.58 -4.64
CA VAL A 74 -15.19 6.28 -4.35
C VAL A 74 -15.26 5.35 -5.56
N ASN A 75 -16.41 5.30 -6.26
CA ASN A 75 -16.56 4.53 -7.49
C ASN A 75 -15.59 4.99 -8.58
N ARG A 76 -15.35 6.30 -8.73
CA ARG A 76 -14.35 6.81 -9.68
C ARG A 76 -12.95 6.34 -9.34
N VAL A 77 -12.57 6.36 -8.06
CA VAL A 77 -11.28 5.81 -7.63
C VAL A 77 -11.18 4.35 -8.05
N ALA A 78 -12.23 3.54 -7.87
CA ALA A 78 -12.29 2.13 -8.30
C ALA A 78 -11.93 1.93 -9.80
N HIS A 79 -12.23 2.91 -10.65
CA HIS A 79 -11.94 2.86 -12.09
C HIS A 79 -10.57 3.42 -12.50
N LEU A 80 -9.84 4.09 -11.59
CA LEU A 80 -8.51 4.61 -11.88
C LEU A 80 -7.48 3.49 -12.03
N SER A 81 -6.52 3.71 -12.92
CA SER A 81 -5.32 2.87 -13.05
C SER A 81 -4.40 3.01 -11.83
N ASP A 82 -3.52 2.03 -11.62
CA ASP A 82 -2.59 2.03 -10.48
C ASP A 82 -1.71 3.29 -10.44
N GLN A 83 -1.24 3.76 -11.60
CA GLN A 83 -0.41 4.97 -11.72
C GLN A 83 -1.16 6.25 -11.33
N GLU A 84 -2.45 6.34 -11.68
CA GLU A 84 -3.29 7.49 -11.34
C GLU A 84 -3.60 7.53 -9.85
N VAL A 85 -3.84 6.36 -9.25
CA VAL A 85 -4.03 6.24 -7.80
C VAL A 85 -2.75 6.62 -7.05
N GLU A 86 -1.58 6.19 -7.54
CA GLU A 86 -0.28 6.56 -6.97
C GLU A 86 -0.08 8.08 -6.98
N LEU A 87 -0.31 8.73 -8.13
CA LEU A 87 -0.21 10.19 -8.25
C LEU A 87 -1.18 10.91 -7.31
N LEU A 88 -2.39 10.41 -7.16
CA LEU A 88 -3.39 10.99 -6.28
C LEU A 88 -3.03 10.80 -4.81
N ALA A 89 -2.57 9.60 -4.42
CA ALA A 89 -2.08 9.32 -3.08
C ALA A 89 -0.88 10.22 -2.70
N GLY A 90 0.05 10.43 -3.64
CA GLY A 90 1.19 11.32 -3.45
C GLY A 90 0.78 12.78 -3.27
N LYS A 91 -0.29 13.24 -3.93
CA LYS A 91 -0.86 14.58 -3.68
C LYS A 91 -1.49 14.68 -2.29
N ILE A 92 -2.19 13.65 -1.84
CA ILE A 92 -2.79 13.61 -0.50
C ILE A 92 -1.71 13.71 0.59
N ASP A 93 -0.54 13.12 0.39
CA ASP A 93 0.60 13.24 1.33
C ASP A 93 1.16 14.66 1.46
N GLN A 94 0.99 15.48 0.42
CA GLN A 94 1.40 16.88 0.45
C GLN A 94 0.35 17.78 1.12
N LEU A 95 -0.86 17.27 1.35
CA LEU A 95 -1.91 18.02 2.02
C LEU A 95 -1.70 17.93 3.55
N PRO A 96 -1.90 19.05 4.29
CA PRO A 96 -1.82 19.02 5.75
C PRO A 96 -2.80 17.98 6.33
N ALA A 97 -2.29 17.04 7.11
CA ALA A 97 -3.01 15.82 7.50
C ALA A 97 -4.26 16.01 8.38
N GLY A 98 -4.68 17.24 8.69
CA GLY A 98 -5.85 17.49 9.55
C GLY A 98 -6.60 18.80 9.29
N GLY A 99 -6.38 19.48 8.16
CA GLY A 99 -7.04 20.76 7.93
C GLY A 99 -6.83 21.77 9.09
N ILE A 100 -7.69 22.77 9.18
CA ILE A 100 -7.60 23.82 10.22
C ILE A 100 -7.80 23.23 11.62
N VAL A 101 -8.70 22.24 11.75
CA VAL A 101 -9.06 21.60 13.02
C VAL A 101 -7.89 20.77 13.58
N GLY A 102 -7.22 19.99 12.74
CA GLY A 102 -6.06 19.20 13.13
C GLY A 102 -4.84 20.07 13.43
N THR A 103 -4.66 21.19 12.73
CA THR A 103 -3.63 22.18 13.10
C THR A 103 -3.92 22.78 14.48
N LEU A 104 -5.17 23.13 14.78
CA LEU A 104 -5.57 23.64 16.10
C LEU A 104 -5.37 22.61 17.20
N ILE A 105 -5.82 21.37 17.00
CA ILE A 105 -5.65 20.28 17.97
C ILE A 105 -4.16 19.98 18.18
N GLY A 106 -3.37 19.93 17.10
CA GLY A 106 -1.93 19.70 17.17
C GLY A 106 -1.19 20.82 17.90
N ALA A 107 -1.53 22.08 17.64
CA ALA A 107 -0.98 23.23 18.34
C ALA A 107 -1.36 23.22 19.82
N ALA A 108 -2.62 22.92 20.15
CA ALA A 108 -3.09 22.82 21.53
C ALA A 108 -2.36 21.70 22.29
N LEU A 109 -2.18 20.52 21.67
CA LEU A 109 -1.40 19.43 22.25
C LEU A 109 0.07 19.81 22.44
N PHE A 110 0.68 20.49 21.48
CA PHE A 110 2.06 20.96 21.59
C PHE A 110 2.23 21.92 22.77
N ILE A 111 1.37 22.93 22.87
CA ILE A 111 1.36 23.87 24.00
C ILE A 111 1.14 23.13 25.31
N PHE A 112 0.18 22.21 25.35
CA PHE A 112 -0.09 21.38 26.53
C PHE A 112 1.16 20.61 26.98
N VAL A 113 1.87 19.94 26.06
CA VAL A 113 3.09 19.17 26.36
C VAL A 113 4.23 20.08 26.83
N VAL A 114 4.44 21.22 26.17
CA VAL A 114 5.47 22.19 26.59
C VAL A 114 5.19 22.67 28.01
N LEU A 115 3.95 23.10 28.28
CA LEU A 115 3.55 23.55 29.61
C LEU A 115 3.66 22.44 30.66
N LEU A 116 3.31 21.20 30.31
CA LEU A 116 3.44 20.05 31.20
C LEU A 116 4.91 19.81 31.59
N ILE A 117 5.83 19.88 30.63
CA ILE A 117 7.26 19.70 30.89
C ILE A 117 7.80 20.83 31.76
N THR A 118 7.43 22.09 31.48
CA THR A 118 7.90 23.22 32.29
C THR A 118 7.33 23.20 33.70
N ASP A 119 6.14 22.63 33.89
CA ASP A 119 5.53 22.37 35.20
C ASP A 119 6.32 21.33 36.00
N ILE A 120 6.62 20.19 35.39
CA ILE A 120 7.42 19.12 36.03
C ILE A 120 8.82 19.62 36.43
N LEU A 121 9.42 20.51 35.64
CA LEU A 121 10.72 21.12 35.94
C LEU A 121 10.65 22.25 36.98
N GLY A 122 9.45 22.67 37.39
CA GLY A 122 9.23 23.73 38.37
C GLY A 122 9.45 25.15 37.82
N PHE A 123 9.47 25.33 36.50
CA PHE A 123 9.54 26.66 35.87
C PHE A 123 8.16 27.34 35.80
N THR A 124 7.09 26.55 35.80
CA THR A 124 5.69 27.00 35.78
C THR A 124 4.86 26.18 36.77
N ASP A 125 3.69 26.66 37.17
CA ASP A 125 2.75 25.93 38.04
C ASP A 125 1.33 26.14 37.48
N VAL A 126 1.03 25.43 36.39
CA VAL A 126 -0.21 25.58 35.59
C VAL A 126 -1.15 24.39 35.82
N TYR A 127 -0.59 23.22 36.11
CA TYR A 127 -1.27 21.95 36.26
C TYR A 127 -1.14 21.43 37.70
N PRO A 128 -2.15 21.63 38.57
CA PRO A 128 -2.07 21.30 39.99
C PRO A 128 -1.92 19.80 40.28
N PHE A 129 -2.16 18.94 39.28
CA PHE A 129 -1.95 17.49 39.38
C PHE A 129 -0.48 17.08 39.26
N VAL A 130 0.43 17.97 38.83
CA VAL A 130 1.87 17.68 38.70
C VAL A 130 2.55 17.72 40.07
N HIS A 131 2.11 18.60 40.98
CA HIS A 131 2.68 18.80 42.31
C HIS A 131 1.72 18.44 43.44
N SER A 132 0.86 17.43 43.21
CA SER A 132 -0.01 16.89 44.27
C SER A 132 0.86 16.24 45.35
N HIS A 133 1.30 17.04 46.33
CA HIS A 133 1.86 16.55 47.58
C HIS A 133 0.74 15.78 48.28
N GLY A 134 0.86 14.44 48.27
CA GLY A 134 0.01 13.57 49.05
C GLY A 134 0.02 14.04 50.51
N HIS A 135 -1.18 14.29 51.04
CA HIS A 135 -1.41 14.41 52.48
C HIS A 135 -0.97 13.15 53.22
#